data_AF-A0A2X3FEA5-F1
#
_entry.id   AF-A0A2X3FEA5-F1
#
_cell.length_a   1.000
_cell.length_b   1.000
_cell.length_c   1.000
_cell.angle_alpha   90.00
_cell.angle_beta   90.00
_cell.angle_gamma   90.00
#
_symmetry.space_group_name_H-M   'P 1'
#
loop_
_entity.id
_entity.type
_entity.pdbx_description
1 polymer ?
#
loop_
_entity_poly.entity_id
_entity_poly.type
_entity_poly.pdbx_seq_one_letter_code
_entity_poly.pdbx_strand_id
1 'polypeptide(L)'
;MEPQTPTERMIQEYVPGKQVTLAHLIANPGKDLFKKLGLPDAVSAIGILTITPSEASIIACDIATKSGAVEIGFLDRFTGAGGVDRRCLRRGVRAQAGHPHPR
;
A
#
# COMPACT_ATOMS: atom_id res chain seq x y z
N MET A 1 5.55 22.12 -48.39
CA MET A 1 4.83 22.56 -47.18
C MET A 1 3.80 21.47 -46.91
N GLU A 2 4.06 20.56 -45.97
CA GLU A 2 3.11 19.50 -45.66
C GLU A 2 1.83 20.08 -45.01
N PRO A 3 0.65 19.59 -45.39
CA PRO A 3 -0.60 20.05 -44.83
C PRO A 3 -0.69 19.61 -43.37
N GLN A 4 -0.89 20.58 -42.47
CA GLN A 4 -1.14 20.29 -41.05
C GLN A 4 -2.60 19.85 -40.89
N THR A 5 -2.81 18.57 -40.60
CA THR A 5 -4.13 18.04 -40.23
C THR A 5 -4.60 18.71 -38.94
N PRO A 6 -5.87 19.17 -38.87
CA PRO A 6 -6.41 19.77 -37.65
C PRO A 6 -6.34 18.76 -36.50
N THR A 7 -5.70 19.14 -35.38
CA THR A 7 -5.68 18.32 -34.18
C THR A 7 -7.09 18.23 -33.59
N GLU A 8 -7.57 17.00 -33.35
CA GLU A 8 -8.86 16.78 -32.68
C GLU A 8 -8.79 17.30 -31.24
N ARG A 9 -9.72 18.19 -30.87
CA ARG A 9 -9.81 18.74 -29.51
C ARG A 9 -10.89 17.99 -28.73
N MET A 10 -10.52 17.43 -27.59
CA MET A 10 -11.44 16.77 -26.67
C MET A 10 -11.30 17.37 -25.27
N ILE A 11 -12.43 17.67 -24.63
CA ILE A 11 -12.48 18.05 -23.22
C ILE A 11 -12.50 16.76 -22.41
N GLN A 12 -11.56 16.61 -21.48
CA GLN A 12 -11.50 15.46 -20.58
C GLN A 12 -11.64 15.95 -19.14
N GLU A 13 -12.68 15.47 -18.46
CA GLU A 13 -12.81 15.62 -17.02
C GLU A 13 -12.24 14.36 -16.36
N TYR A 14 -11.18 14.54 -15.58
CA TYR A 14 -10.56 13.44 -14.85
C TYR A 14 -11.33 13.16 -13.57
N VAL A 15 -11.84 11.94 -13.45
CA VAL A 15 -12.47 11.43 -12.22
C VAL A 15 -11.72 10.16 -11.81
N PRO A 16 -11.21 10.08 -10.57
CA PRO A 16 -10.53 8.87 -10.11
C PRO A 16 -11.51 7.70 -10.04
N GLY A 17 -11.14 6.58 -10.65
CA GLY A 17 -11.88 5.31 -10.53
C GLY A 17 -11.80 4.71 -9.13
N LYS A 18 -12.58 3.65 -8.89
CA LYS A 18 -12.53 2.85 -7.65
C LYS A 18 -11.85 1.53 -7.94
N GLN A 19 -10.58 1.38 -7.57
CA GLN A 19 -9.78 0.22 -7.92
C GLN A 19 -8.75 -0.12 -6.85
N VAL A 20 -8.52 -1.41 -6.64
CA VAL A 20 -7.31 -1.93 -6.00
C VAL A 20 -6.41 -2.44 -7.12
N THR A 21 -5.30 -1.75 -7.35
CA THR A 21 -4.38 -2.04 -8.46
C THR A 21 -3.33 -3.07 -8.05
N LEU A 22 -2.93 -3.10 -6.78
CA LEU A 22 -1.94 -4.04 -6.26
C LEU A 22 -2.31 -4.42 -4.82
N ALA A 23 -2.23 -5.71 -4.52
CA ALA A 23 -2.28 -6.25 -3.18
C ALA A 23 -1.25 -7.39 -3.06
N HIS A 24 -0.11 -7.10 -2.44
CA HIS A 24 1.05 -7.99 -2.45
C HIS A 24 1.62 -8.20 -1.05
N LEU A 25 2.02 -9.43 -0.73
CA LEU A 25 2.65 -9.80 0.54
C LEU A 25 4.09 -10.24 0.29
N ILE A 26 5.02 -9.60 1.00
CA ILE A 26 6.43 -9.98 1.06
C ILE A 26 6.67 -10.57 2.45
N ALA A 27 6.79 -11.90 2.53
CA ALA A 27 6.84 -12.64 3.79
C ALA A 27 8.17 -12.57 4.52
N ASN A 28 9.26 -12.21 3.83
CA ASN A 28 10.60 -12.04 4.41
C ASN A 28 11.40 -11.04 3.56
N PRO A 29 11.09 -9.73 3.63
CA PRO A 29 11.81 -8.71 2.88
C PRO A 29 13.25 -8.58 3.38
N GLY A 30 14.17 -8.27 2.48
CA GLY A 30 15.57 -8.02 2.85
C GLY A 30 15.70 -6.82 3.79
N LYS A 31 16.66 -6.86 4.72
CA LYS A 31 16.89 -5.79 5.72
C LYS A 31 17.08 -4.40 5.11
N ASP A 32 17.71 -4.33 3.93
CA ASP A 32 17.89 -3.08 3.19
C ASP A 32 16.55 -2.45 2.74
N LEU A 33 15.55 -3.29 2.44
CA LEU A 33 14.23 -2.82 2.05
C LEU A 33 13.50 -2.14 3.22
N PHE A 34 13.63 -2.68 4.44
CA PHE A 34 13.07 -2.04 5.64
C PHE A 34 13.65 -0.65 5.88
N LYS A 35 14.98 -0.53 5.78
CA LYS A 35 15.68 0.76 5.94
C LYS A 35 15.23 1.79 4.91
N LYS A 36 15.14 1.38 3.64
CA LYS A 36 14.67 2.26 2.56
C LYS A 36 13.22 2.70 2.71
N LEU A 37 12.37 1.86 3.30
CA LEU A 37 10.97 2.16 3.57
C LEU A 37 10.75 2.87 4.92
N GLY A 38 11.81 3.14 5.70
CA GLY A 38 11.71 3.76 7.02
C GLY A 38 11.01 2.87 8.07
N LEU A 39 11.05 1.55 7.88
CA LEU A 39 10.42 0.56 8.75
C LEU A 39 11.44 0.00 9.76
N PRO A 40 11.02 -0.32 10.99
CA PRO A 40 11.92 -0.92 11.99
C PRO A 40 12.34 -2.36 11.60
N ASP A 41 13.55 -2.76 11.98
CA ASP A 41 14.16 -4.06 11.63
C ASP A 41 13.49 -5.29 12.29
N ALA A 42 12.53 -5.10 13.20
CA ALA A 42 11.83 -6.17 13.93
C ALA A 42 10.67 -6.82 13.15
N VAL A 43 10.50 -6.48 11.88
CA VAL A 43 9.34 -6.87 11.08
C VAL A 43 9.63 -8.16 10.32
N SER A 44 8.69 -9.10 10.34
CA SER A 44 8.81 -10.36 9.58
C SER A 44 8.26 -10.24 8.17
N ALA A 45 7.18 -9.50 7.96
CA ALA A 45 6.48 -9.42 6.68
C ALA A 45 5.89 -8.04 6.39
N ILE A 46 5.79 -7.69 5.11
CA ILE A 46 5.20 -6.46 4.59
C ILE A 46 4.07 -6.78 3.61
N GLY A 47 2.89 -6.22 3.82
CA GLY A 47 1.83 -6.10 2.83
C GLY A 47 1.86 -4.74 2.15
N ILE A 48 1.83 -4.71 0.82
CA ILE A 48 1.75 -3.50 0.01
C ILE A 48 0.38 -3.46 -0.66
N LEU A 49 -0.34 -2.35 -0.49
CA LEU A 49 -1.61 -2.09 -1.17
C LEU A 49 -1.49 -0.83 -2.02
N THR A 50 -2.12 -0.86 -3.19
CA THR A 50 -2.24 0.28 -4.09
C THR A 50 -3.70 0.49 -4.45
N ILE A 51 -4.26 1.63 -4.03
CA ILE A 51 -5.70 1.88 -4.06
C ILE A 51 -5.99 3.26 -4.67
N THR A 52 -7.01 3.31 -5.50
CA THR A 52 -7.62 4.54 -6.03
C THR A 52 -9.11 4.54 -5.67
N PRO A 53 -9.68 5.67 -5.18
CA PRO A 53 -9.00 6.92 -4.83
C PRO A 53 -8.18 6.79 -3.53
N SER A 54 -7.26 7.73 -3.29
CA SER A 54 -6.28 7.61 -2.20
C SER A 54 -6.92 7.61 -0.81
N GLU A 55 -8.11 8.18 -0.62
CA GLU A 55 -8.84 8.19 0.64
C GLU A 55 -9.33 6.80 1.05
N ALA A 56 -9.60 5.92 0.07
CA ALA A 56 -9.98 4.53 0.34
C ALA A 56 -8.86 3.72 1.02
N SER A 57 -7.63 4.23 0.99
CA SER A 57 -6.53 3.69 1.78
C SER A 57 -6.87 3.65 3.26
N ILE A 58 -7.52 4.66 3.82
CA ILE A 58 -7.85 4.77 5.25
C ILE A 58 -8.75 3.62 5.67
N ILE A 59 -9.76 3.34 4.83
CA ILE A 59 -10.68 2.22 5.01
C ILE A 59 -9.91 0.90 4.95
N ALA A 60 -9.00 0.75 3.98
CA ALA A 60 -8.22 -0.47 3.83
C ALA A 60 -7.33 -0.76 5.05
N CYS A 61 -6.73 0.24 5.71
CA CYS A 61 -6.00 -0.07 6.94
C CYS A 61 -6.87 -0.30 8.16
N ASP A 62 -8.04 0.33 8.27
CA ASP A 62 -8.99 -0.02 9.34
C ASP A 62 -9.42 -1.49 9.24
N ILE A 63 -9.74 -1.94 8.02
CA ILE A 63 -10.04 -3.35 7.76
C ILE A 63 -8.83 -4.23 8.11
N ALA A 64 -7.63 -3.85 7.66
CA ALA A 64 -6.43 -4.67 7.88
C ALA A 64 -6.09 -4.84 9.37
N THR A 65 -6.09 -3.77 10.16
CA THR A 65 -5.78 -3.82 11.60
C THR A 65 -6.84 -4.57 12.39
N LYS A 66 -8.11 -4.57 11.94
CA LYS A 66 -9.18 -5.39 12.53
C LYS A 66 -9.13 -6.86 12.11
N SER A 67 -8.55 -7.17 10.95
CA SER A 67 -8.52 -8.53 10.40
C SER A 67 -7.36 -9.38 10.94
N GLY A 68 -6.39 -8.79 11.64
CA GLY A 68 -5.30 -9.54 12.25
C GLY A 68 -4.30 -8.66 12.99
N ALA A 69 -3.27 -9.31 13.56
CA ALA A 69 -2.17 -8.62 14.25
C ALA A 69 -1.23 -7.93 13.25
N VAL A 70 -1.72 -6.87 12.62
CA VAL A 70 -0.95 -6.01 11.71
C VAL A 70 -0.92 -4.59 12.23
N GLU A 71 0.20 -3.92 12.00
CA GLU A 71 0.38 -2.51 12.29
C GLU A 71 0.59 -1.76 10.98
N ILE A 72 0.25 -0.47 10.96
CA ILE A 72 0.43 0.36 9.78
C ILE A 72 1.86 0.89 9.81
N GLY A 73 2.66 0.54 8.81
CA GLY A 73 4.03 1.06 8.65
C GLY A 73 4.03 2.44 8.03
N PHE A 74 3.34 2.59 6.90
CA PHE A 74 3.19 3.86 6.21
C PHE A 74 1.84 3.95 5.49
N LEU A 75 1.35 5.18 5.35
CA LEU A 75 0.08 5.53 4.71
C LEU A 75 0.28 6.79 3.87
N ASP A 76 0.13 6.68 2.54
CA ASP A 76 0.35 7.79 1.61
C ASP A 76 -0.92 8.33 0.97
N ARG A 77 -1.66 9.14 1.71
CA ARG A 77 -2.87 9.76 1.16
C ARG A 77 -2.60 10.83 0.08
N PHE A 78 -1.35 11.18 -0.24
CA PHE A 78 -1.02 12.42 -0.94
C PHE A 78 -0.04 12.32 -2.12
N THR A 79 0.53 11.17 -2.49
CA THR A 79 1.48 11.13 -3.62
C THR A 79 0.83 11.39 -4.99
N GLY A 80 0.81 12.67 -5.37
CA GLY A 80 1.11 13.24 -6.68
C GLY A 80 0.06 13.07 -7.79
N ALA A 81 -0.66 14.15 -8.12
CA ALA A 81 -1.29 14.55 -9.41
C ALA A 81 -1.76 13.47 -10.44
N GLY A 82 -2.06 12.26 -10.00
CA GLY A 82 -2.37 11.08 -10.83
C GLY A 82 -2.90 9.87 -10.05
N GLY A 83 -3.23 10.03 -8.76
CA GLY A 83 -4.24 9.21 -8.07
C GLY A 83 -3.86 7.76 -7.72
N VAL A 84 -2.68 7.50 -7.17
CA VAL A 84 -2.30 6.14 -6.74
C VAL A 84 -1.60 6.16 -5.36
N ASP A 85 -2.31 5.75 -4.30
CA ASP A 85 -1.74 5.59 -2.93
C ASP A 85 -0.90 4.30 -2.83
N ARG A 86 0.16 4.30 -2.01
CA ARG A 86 0.88 3.10 -1.59
C ARG A 86 0.81 2.96 -0.07
N ARG A 87 0.21 1.87 0.40
CA ARG A 87 0.17 1.50 1.82
C ARG A 87 1.12 0.36 2.12
N CYS A 88 1.83 0.46 3.25
CA CYS A 88 2.63 -0.61 3.83
C CYS A 88 2.02 -1.06 5.16
N LEU A 89 1.48 -2.28 5.21
CA LEU A 89 1.00 -2.97 6.41
C LEU A 89 2.09 -3.93 6.88
N ARG A 90 2.45 -3.92 8.15
CA ARG A 90 3.40 -4.88 8.73
C ARG A 90 2.66 -5.86 9.61
N ARG A 91 3.06 -7.14 9.64
CA ARG A 91 2.57 -8.03 10.68
C ARG A 91 3.31 -7.70 11.98
N GLY A 92 2.59 -7.32 13.02
CA GLY A 92 3.14 -7.20 14.36
C GLY A 92 3.41 -8.61 14.87
N VAL A 93 4.64 -9.10 14.70
CA VAL A 93 5.07 -10.31 15.41
C VAL A 93 5.22 -9.89 16.86
N ARG A 94 4.16 -10.04 17.66
CA ARG A 94 4.39 -10.50 19.02
C ARG A 94 5.04 -11.86 18.86
N ALA A 95 6.35 -11.91 19.05
CA ALA A 95 7.02 -13.16 19.37
C ALA A 95 6.32 -13.69 20.62
N GLN A 96 5.38 -14.62 20.45
CA GLN A 96 5.04 -15.52 21.54
C GLN A 96 6.23 -16.44 21.71
N ALA A 97 7.21 -15.97 22.48
CA ALA A 97 8.09 -16.85 23.19
C ALA A 97 7.23 -17.70 24.13
N GLY A 98 7.21 -19.02 23.88
CA GLY A 98 6.84 -20.05 24.86
C GLY A 98 5.37 -20.10 25.26
N HIS A 99 4.57 -20.90 24.55
CA HIS A 99 3.44 -21.59 25.18
C HIS A 99 3.91 -23.01 25.54
N PRO A 100 4.07 -23.38 26.82
CA PRO A 100 4.32 -24.76 27.16
C PRO A 100 3.04 -25.56 26.89
N HIS A 101 3.20 -26.65 26.15
CA HIS A 101 2.14 -27.62 25.89
C HIS A 101 1.87 -28.37 27.21
N PRO A 102 0.63 -28.42 27.72
CA PRO A 102 0.31 -29.32 28.82
C PRO A 102 0.36 -30.76 28.30
N ARG A 103 1.17 -31.60 28.93
CA ARG A 103 1.03 -33.06 28.83
C ARG A 103 -0.14 -33.50 29.68
#